data_AF-B0XJA2-F1
#
_entry.id   AF-B0XJA2-F1
#
_cell.length_a   1.000
_cell.length_b   1.000
_cell.length_c   1.000
_cell.angle_alpha   90.00
_cell.angle_beta   90.00
_cell.angle_gamma   90.00
#
_symmetry.space_group_name_H-M   'P 1'
#
loop_
_entity.id
_entity.type
_entity.pdbx_description
1 polymer ?
#
loop_
_entity_poly.entity_id
_entity_poly.type
_entity_poly.pdbx_seq_one_letter_code
_entity_poly.pdbx_strand_id
1 'polypeptide(L)'
;MTGGQMKCFLENLPMMIGHKVPDCEQWRFLIGAIKIGFWIMKPAYTREDIECLRNLITENLDEYIRLFDTSLKPKAHFLTHYHLAITWNGPTKYTNTFIPEMNHKTFKQFASRIANRQNIAYSLAYKDQLSMAHALNENKSNLGRPFLEI
;
A
#
# COMPACT_ATOMS: atom_id res chain seq x y z
N MET A 1 10.73 10.69 5.87
CA MET A 1 9.96 10.53 4.62
C MET A 1 8.65 9.84 4.96
N THR A 2 7.51 10.38 4.55
CA THR A 2 6.20 9.75 4.78
C THR A 2 5.96 8.60 3.78
N GLY A 3 5.03 7.69 4.08
CA GLY A 3 4.69 6.59 3.17
C GLY A 3 4.21 7.06 1.78
N GLY A 4 3.39 8.12 1.74
CA GLY A 4 2.93 8.71 0.47
C GLY A 4 4.06 9.35 -0.34
N GLN A 5 5.00 10.04 0.31
CA GLN A 5 6.20 10.56 -0.35
C GLN A 5 7.07 9.45 -0.93
N MET A 6 7.24 8.35 -0.19
CA MET A 6 8.02 7.20 -0.66
C MET A 6 7.35 6.51 -1.85
N LYS A 7 6.03 6.29 -1.80
CA LYS A 7 5.28 5.72 -2.93
C LYS A 7 5.44 6.58 -4.18
N CYS A 8 5.13 7.89 -4.07
CA CYS A 8 5.26 8.83 -5.18
C CYS A 8 6.69 8.84 -5.75
N PHE A 9 7.70 8.83 -4.89
CA PHE A 9 9.09 8.76 -5.33
C PHE A 9 9.38 7.47 -6.11
N LEU A 10 9.06 6.30 -5.57
CA LEU A 10 9.36 5.01 -6.20
C LEU A 10 8.61 4.83 -7.53
N GLU A 11 7.38 5.30 -7.62
CA GLU A 11 6.59 5.22 -8.86
C GLU A 11 7.18 6.08 -9.99
N ASN A 12 7.78 7.22 -9.65
CA ASN A 12 8.35 8.15 -10.62
C ASN A 12 9.86 8.00 -10.82
N LEU A 13 10.54 7.27 -9.95
CA LEU A 13 11.99 7.09 -9.97
C LEU A 13 12.53 6.63 -11.34
N PRO A 14 11.95 5.61 -12.00
CA PRO A 14 12.45 5.16 -13.29
C PRO A 14 12.38 6.26 -14.36
N MET A 15 11.35 7.10 -14.33
CA MET A 15 11.20 8.22 -15.26
C MET A 15 12.17 9.35 -14.94
N MET A 16 12.39 9.66 -13.66
CA MET A 16 13.25 10.77 -13.24
C MET A 16 14.72 10.56 -13.58
N ILE A 17 15.25 9.34 -13.33
CA ILE A 17 16.69 9.08 -13.44
C ILE A 17 17.05 7.92 -14.37
N GLY A 18 16.09 7.18 -14.91
CA GLY A 18 16.38 5.96 -15.68
C GLY A 18 17.28 6.18 -16.89
N HIS A 19 17.21 7.34 -17.54
CA HIS A 19 18.10 7.72 -18.65
C HIS A 19 19.56 7.98 -18.24
N LYS A 20 19.82 8.18 -16.93
CA LYS A 20 21.17 8.43 -16.38
C LYS A 20 21.78 7.21 -15.72
N VAL A 21 20.99 6.18 -15.45
CA VAL A 21 21.46 4.97 -14.78
C VAL A 21 21.89 3.97 -15.85
N PRO A 22 23.12 3.43 -15.80
CA PRO A 22 23.55 2.39 -16.72
C PRO A 22 22.72 1.11 -16.50
N ASP A 23 22.59 0.29 -17.55
CA ASP A 23 21.86 -0.98 -17.46
C ASP A 23 22.65 -2.04 -16.68
N CYS A 24 22.65 -1.90 -15.35
CA CYS A 24 23.29 -2.82 -14.42
C CYS A 24 22.27 -3.74 -13.73
N GLU A 25 22.76 -4.85 -13.19
CA GLU A 25 21.91 -5.85 -12.51
C GLU A 25 21.18 -5.25 -11.29
N GLN A 26 21.81 -4.32 -10.57
CA GLN A 26 21.21 -3.65 -9.42
C GLN A 26 20.03 -2.76 -9.83
N TRP A 27 20.13 -2.11 -10.99
CA TRP A 27 19.05 -1.29 -11.53
C TRP A 27 17.88 -2.17 -11.95
N ARG A 28 18.14 -3.27 -12.68
CA ARG A 28 17.10 -4.23 -13.07
C ARG A 28 16.39 -4.82 -11.85
N PHE A 29 17.14 -5.20 -10.82
CA PHE A 29 16.58 -5.65 -9.55
C PHE A 29 15.64 -4.62 -8.93
N LEU A 30 16.06 -3.33 -8.86
CA LEU A 30 15.25 -2.25 -8.32
C LEU A 30 13.96 -2.03 -9.13
N ILE A 31 14.05 -2.04 -10.46
CA ILE A 31 12.88 -1.92 -11.34
C ILE A 31 11.93 -3.10 -11.14
N GLY A 32 12.46 -4.31 -10.98
CA GLY A 32 11.67 -5.51 -10.64
C GLY A 32 10.93 -5.35 -9.32
N ALA A 33 11.60 -4.86 -8.27
CA ALA A 33 10.97 -4.62 -6.97
C ALA A 33 9.85 -3.55 -7.04
N ILE A 34 10.06 -2.47 -7.79
CA ILE A 34 9.05 -1.44 -8.04
C ILE A 34 7.86 -2.04 -8.80
N LYS A 35 8.12 -2.85 -9.84
CA LYS A 35 7.10 -3.56 -10.61
C LYS A 35 6.27 -4.49 -9.72
N ILE A 36 6.88 -5.26 -8.83
CA ILE A 36 6.16 -6.10 -7.85
C ILE A 36 5.22 -5.25 -7.00
N GLY A 37 5.68 -4.10 -6.50
CA GLY A 37 4.85 -3.16 -5.75
C GLY A 37 3.59 -2.71 -6.51
N PHE A 38 3.74 -2.37 -7.79
CA PHE A 38 2.60 -2.03 -8.65
C PHE A 38 1.64 -3.20 -8.84
N TRP A 39 2.16 -4.40 -9.09
CA TRP A 39 1.33 -5.58 -9.29
C TRP A 39 0.52 -5.91 -8.03
N ILE A 40 1.13 -5.87 -6.84
CA ILE A 40 0.47 -6.12 -5.55
C ILE A 40 -0.69 -5.15 -5.28
N MET A 41 -0.58 -3.91 -5.76
CA MET A 41 -1.59 -2.87 -5.56
C MET A 41 -2.70 -2.87 -6.62
N LYS A 42 -2.71 -3.83 -7.56
CA LYS A 42 -3.76 -3.94 -8.58
C LYS A 42 -5.14 -4.16 -7.92
N PRO A 43 -6.21 -3.50 -8.39
CA PRO A 43 -7.54 -3.61 -7.79
C PRO A 43 -8.23 -4.96 -8.06
N ALA A 44 -7.80 -5.73 -9.05
CA ALA A 44 -8.39 -7.01 -9.40
C ALA A 44 -7.36 -7.91 -10.07
N TYR A 45 -7.51 -9.22 -9.91
CA TYR A 45 -6.59 -10.23 -10.43
C TYR A 45 -7.34 -11.33 -11.17
N THR A 46 -6.80 -11.73 -12.32
CA THR A 46 -7.10 -13.00 -12.98
C THR A 46 -6.20 -14.10 -12.40
N ARG A 47 -6.48 -15.37 -12.73
CA ARG A 47 -5.61 -16.48 -12.29
C ARG A 47 -4.21 -16.36 -12.90
N GLU A 48 -4.16 -15.93 -14.16
CA GLU A 48 -2.94 -15.68 -14.92
C GLU A 48 -2.13 -14.54 -14.28
N ASP A 49 -2.78 -13.47 -13.83
CA ASP A 49 -2.12 -12.38 -13.12
C ASP A 49 -1.40 -12.86 -11.84
N ILE A 50 -2.05 -13.74 -11.07
CA ILE A 50 -1.50 -14.28 -9.82
C ILE A 50 -0.26 -15.13 -10.11
N GLU A 51 -0.30 -15.92 -11.19
CA GLU A 51 0.83 -16.74 -11.61
C GLU A 51 1.99 -15.89 -12.13
N CYS A 52 1.70 -14.85 -12.91
CA CYS A 52 2.70 -13.86 -13.32
C CYS A 52 3.34 -13.16 -12.11
N LEU A 53 2.55 -12.80 -11.10
CA LEU A 53 3.05 -12.20 -9.87
C LEU A 53 3.97 -13.16 -9.11
N ARG A 54 3.58 -14.44 -9.01
CA ARG A 54 4.40 -15.48 -8.37
C ARG A 54 5.77 -15.58 -9.03
N ASN A 55 5.81 -15.70 -10.36
CA ASN A 55 7.05 -15.82 -11.11
C ASN A 55 7.91 -14.55 -10.98
N LEU A 56 7.30 -13.37 -11.12
CA LEU A 56 8.01 -12.09 -10.96
C LEU A 56 8.65 -11.94 -9.57
N ILE A 57 7.95 -12.38 -8.51
CA ILE A 57 8.50 -12.36 -7.14
C ILE A 57 9.66 -13.33 -7.01
N THR A 58 9.52 -14.56 -7.50
CA THR A 58 10.58 -15.58 -7.42
C THR A 58 11.85 -15.10 -8.14
N GLU A 59 11.72 -14.65 -9.39
CA GLU A 59 12.84 -14.15 -10.18
C GLU A 59 13.58 -13.00 -9.49
N ASN A 60 12.83 -12.02 -8.95
CA ASN A 60 13.44 -10.86 -8.29
C ASN A 60 14.09 -11.22 -6.94
N LEU A 61 13.56 -12.20 -6.20
CA LEU A 61 14.15 -12.67 -4.95
C LEU A 61 15.39 -13.55 -5.18
N ASP A 62 15.43 -14.30 -6.28
CA ASP A 62 16.64 -15.03 -6.69
C ASP A 62 17.76 -14.04 -7.05
N GLU A 63 17.43 -12.96 -7.78
CA GLU A 63 18.36 -11.85 -8.03
C GLU A 63 18.83 -11.19 -6.73
N TYR A 64 17.94 -10.99 -5.75
CA TYR A 64 18.30 -10.43 -4.44
C TYR A 64 19.36 -11.28 -3.74
N ILE A 65 19.17 -12.60 -3.66
CA ILE A 65 20.12 -13.50 -2.99
C ILE A 65 21.47 -13.47 -3.73
N ARG A 66 21.44 -13.53 -5.06
CA ARG A 66 22.64 -13.52 -5.90
C ARG A 66 23.42 -12.20 -5.82
N LEU A 67 22.74 -11.06 -5.86
CA LEU A 67 23.36 -9.74 -5.91
C LEU A 67 23.92 -9.27 -4.57
N PHE A 68 23.24 -9.62 -3.48
CA PHE A 68 23.59 -9.13 -2.15
C PHE A 68 24.28 -10.20 -1.29
N ASP A 69 24.46 -11.42 -1.81
CA ASP A 69 25.07 -12.57 -1.14
C ASP A 69 24.53 -12.74 0.29
N THR A 70 23.21 -12.68 0.41
CA THR A 70 22.54 -12.61 1.71
C THR A 70 21.22 -13.36 1.72
N SER A 71 20.81 -13.78 2.92
CA SER A 71 19.51 -14.42 3.11
C SER A 71 18.38 -13.41 2.97
N LEU A 72 17.19 -13.93 2.61
CA LEU A 72 16.00 -13.11 2.50
C LEU A 72 15.66 -12.49 3.86
N LYS A 73 15.63 -11.16 3.91
CA LYS A 73 15.09 -10.44 5.07
C LYS A 73 13.60 -10.80 5.23
N PRO A 74 13.03 -10.74 6.44
CA PRO A 74 11.63 -11.12 6.67
C PRO A 74 10.64 -10.47 5.71
N LYS A 75 10.82 -9.17 5.37
CA LYS A 75 9.97 -8.48 4.39
C LYS A 75 10.03 -9.10 2.99
N ALA A 76 11.22 -9.49 2.54
CA ALA A 76 11.42 -10.13 1.25
C ALA A 76 10.87 -11.56 1.25
N HIS A 77 11.05 -12.29 2.35
CA HIS A 77 10.45 -13.61 2.53
C HIS A 77 8.92 -13.55 2.47
N PHE A 78 8.29 -12.59 3.15
CA PHE A 78 6.83 -12.45 3.12
C PHE A 78 6.26 -12.18 1.72
N LEU A 79 7.02 -11.59 0.79
CA LEU A 79 6.59 -11.42 -0.60
C LEU A 79 6.27 -12.76 -1.26
N THR A 80 6.98 -13.84 -0.92
CA THR A 80 6.72 -15.18 -1.47
C THR A 80 5.29 -15.65 -1.19
N HIS A 81 4.64 -15.16 -0.14
CA HIS A 81 3.28 -15.54 0.23
C HIS A 81 2.18 -14.65 -0.38
N TYR A 82 2.53 -13.57 -1.09
CA TYR A 82 1.51 -12.63 -1.61
C TYR A 82 0.57 -13.26 -2.62
N HIS A 83 1.03 -14.18 -3.46
CA HIS A 83 0.17 -14.88 -4.41
C HIS A 83 -0.92 -15.71 -3.68
N LEU A 84 -0.57 -16.39 -2.58
CA LEU A 84 -1.54 -17.10 -1.72
C LEU A 84 -2.46 -16.12 -0.99
N ALA A 85 -1.90 -15.05 -0.43
CA ALA A 85 -2.68 -14.05 0.29
C ALA A 85 -3.75 -13.41 -0.62
N ILE A 86 -3.39 -13.10 -1.87
CA ILE A 86 -4.32 -12.56 -2.88
C ILE A 86 -5.36 -13.61 -3.28
N THR A 87 -4.95 -14.86 -3.45
CA THR A 87 -5.87 -15.96 -3.80
C THR A 87 -6.94 -16.17 -2.72
N TRP A 88 -6.56 -16.07 -1.44
CA TRP A 88 -7.48 -16.33 -0.32
C TRP A 88 -8.30 -15.12 0.12
N ASN A 89 -7.70 -13.93 0.13
CA ASN A 89 -8.32 -12.72 0.68
C ASN A 89 -8.76 -11.72 -0.40
N GLY A 90 -8.39 -11.95 -1.66
CA GLY A 90 -8.62 -11.02 -2.76
C GLY A 90 -7.56 -9.91 -2.84
N PRO A 91 -7.84 -8.83 -3.60
CA PRO A 91 -6.87 -7.79 -3.90
C PRO A 91 -6.35 -7.05 -2.66
N THR A 92 -5.03 -6.99 -2.49
CA THR A 92 -4.41 -6.36 -1.30
C THR A 92 -4.66 -4.85 -1.20
N LYS A 93 -5.06 -4.21 -2.30
CA LYS A 93 -5.48 -2.81 -2.33
C LYS A 93 -6.61 -2.51 -1.33
N TYR A 94 -7.49 -3.47 -1.06
CA TYR A 94 -8.63 -3.29 -0.16
C TYR A 94 -8.38 -3.79 1.27
N THR A 95 -7.33 -4.59 1.47
CA THR A 95 -6.99 -5.18 2.78
C THR A 95 -5.75 -4.57 3.42
N ASN A 96 -5.13 -3.58 2.78
CA ASN A 96 -3.98 -2.88 3.32
C ASN A 96 -4.35 -1.92 4.47
N THR A 97 -3.33 -1.44 5.16
CA THR A 97 -3.46 -0.56 6.32
C THR A 97 -3.36 0.93 5.99
N PHE A 98 -3.26 1.33 4.72
CA PHE A 98 -3.11 2.75 4.36
C PHE A 98 -4.31 3.58 4.82
N ILE A 99 -5.53 3.10 4.58
CA ILE A 99 -6.77 3.82 4.90
C ILE A 99 -6.97 3.90 6.42
N PRO A 100 -6.91 2.80 7.19
CA PRO A 100 -6.98 2.87 8.65
C PRO A 100 -5.93 3.82 9.25
N GLU A 101 -4.68 3.77 8.77
CA GLU A 101 -3.61 4.61 9.29
C GLU A 101 -3.82 6.10 9.00
N MET A 102 -4.39 6.42 7.84
CA MET A 102 -4.79 7.79 7.51
C MET A 102 -5.88 8.31 8.46
N ASN A 103 -6.86 7.48 8.79
CA ASN A 103 -7.97 7.85 9.69
C ASN A 103 -7.51 8.04 11.15
N HIS A 104 -6.43 7.37 11.57
CA HIS A 104 -5.87 7.55 12.93
C HIS A 104 -5.53 9.00 13.25
N LYS A 105 -5.09 9.80 12.26
CA LYS A 105 -4.80 11.24 12.47
C LYS A 105 -6.07 11.99 12.91
N THR A 106 -7.18 11.76 12.22
CA THR A 106 -8.48 12.38 12.51
C THR A 106 -8.98 11.94 13.88
N PHE A 107 -8.91 10.65 14.19
CA PHE A 107 -9.33 10.15 15.50
C PHE A 107 -8.49 10.70 16.66
N LYS A 108 -7.17 10.85 16.49
CA LYS A 108 -6.31 11.50 17.50
C LYS A 108 -6.72 12.96 17.74
N GLN A 109 -7.08 13.70 16.69
CA GLN A 109 -7.56 15.08 16.81
C GLN A 109 -8.93 15.17 17.51
N PHE A 110 -9.80 14.20 17.29
CA PHE A 110 -11.08 14.14 17.99
C PHE A 110 -10.87 13.78 19.47
N ALA A 111 -10.06 12.74 19.74
CA ALA A 111 -9.79 12.26 21.10
C ALA A 111 -9.15 13.35 21.98
N SER A 112 -8.29 14.21 21.43
CA SER A 112 -7.67 15.30 22.19
C SER A 112 -8.64 16.41 22.59
N ARG A 113 -9.78 16.55 21.87
CA ARG A 113 -10.77 17.63 22.08
C ARG A 113 -12.03 17.18 22.81
N ILE A 114 -12.26 15.88 22.94
CA ILE A 114 -13.46 15.35 23.60
C ILE A 114 -13.28 15.40 25.13
N ALA A 115 -14.25 15.99 25.82
CA ALA A 115 -14.28 16.06 27.29
C ALA A 115 -14.72 14.74 27.94
N ASN A 116 -15.63 13.97 27.32
CA ASN A 116 -16.12 12.70 27.85
C ASN A 116 -15.24 11.51 27.39
N ARG A 117 -14.57 10.86 28.35
CA ARG A 117 -13.67 9.71 28.09
C ARG A 117 -14.18 8.37 28.61
N GLN A 118 -15.42 8.28 29.10
CA GLN A 118 -15.97 7.03 29.65
C GLN A 118 -16.02 5.91 28.61
N ASN A 119 -16.39 6.23 27.37
CA ASN A 119 -16.29 5.32 26.23
C ASN A 119 -15.75 6.08 25.01
N ILE A 120 -14.41 6.20 24.95
CA ILE A 120 -13.73 6.96 23.89
C ILE A 120 -14.01 6.38 22.50
N ALA A 121 -14.10 5.06 22.36
CA ALA A 121 -14.35 4.39 21.09
C ALA A 121 -15.74 4.76 20.54
N TYR A 122 -16.76 4.71 21.39
CA TYR A 122 -18.12 5.14 21.03
C TYR A 122 -18.16 6.62 20.62
N SER A 123 -17.56 7.50 21.42
CA SER A 123 -17.53 8.94 21.13
C SER A 123 -16.83 9.27 19.81
N LEU A 124 -15.74 8.56 19.49
CA LEU A 124 -15.02 8.72 18.23
C LEU A 124 -15.85 8.22 17.04
N ALA A 125 -16.45 7.03 17.14
CA ALA A 125 -17.28 6.46 16.09
C ALA A 125 -18.52 7.32 15.80
N TYR A 126 -19.19 7.82 16.84
CA TYR A 126 -20.34 8.72 16.68
C TYR A 126 -19.96 10.02 15.95
N LYS A 127 -18.80 10.60 16.29
CA LYS A 127 -18.31 11.81 15.64
C LYS A 127 -17.90 11.59 14.17
N ASP A 128 -17.36 10.42 13.87
CA ASP A 128 -17.05 10.00 12.50
C ASP A 128 -18.34 9.88 11.66
N GLN A 129 -19.36 9.20 12.20
CA GLN A 129 -20.67 9.07 11.57
C GLN A 129 -21.34 10.43 11.31
N LEU A 130 -21.26 11.37 12.27
CA LEU A 130 -21.76 12.73 12.07
C LEU A 130 -21.00 13.48 10.97
N SER A 131 -19.67 13.33 10.89
CA SER A 131 -18.86 13.94 9.82
C SER A 131 -19.24 13.37 8.45
N MET A 132 -19.47 12.06 8.37
CA MET A 132 -19.93 11.39 7.16
C MET A 132 -21.33 11.87 6.74
N ALA A 133 -22.29 11.93 7.67
CA ALA A 133 -23.65 12.40 7.41
C ALA A 133 -23.68 13.86 6.92
N HIS A 134 -22.85 14.72 7.52
CA HIS A 134 -22.69 16.11 7.06
C HIS A 134 -22.14 16.19 5.63
N ALA A 135 -21.09 15.42 5.32
CA ALA A 135 -20.52 15.39 3.97
C ALA A 135 -21.51 14.89 2.91
N LEU A 136 -22.32 13.88 3.25
CA LEU A 136 -23.42 13.37 2.41
C LEU A 136 -24.46 14.46 2.11
N ASN A 137 -24.91 15.17 3.16
CA ASN A 137 -25.94 16.20 3.02
C ASN A 137 -25.49 17.41 2.21
N GLU A 138 -24.21 17.79 2.30
CA GLU A 138 -23.65 18.91 1.52
C GLU A 138 -23.42 18.56 0.04
N ASN A 139 -23.76 17.33 -0.40
CA ASN A 139 -23.53 16.83 -1.75
C ASN A 139 -22.07 17.04 -2.20
N LYS A 140 -21.13 17.04 -1.23
CA LYS A 140 -19.70 17.07 -1.51
C LYS A 140 -19.38 15.73 -2.15
N SER A 141 -19.31 15.71 -3.48
CA SER A 141 -18.95 14.55 -4.32
C SER A 141 -17.61 13.88 -3.97
N ASN A 142 -16.88 14.43 -3.00
CA ASN A 142 -15.66 13.85 -2.40
C ASN A 142 -15.95 12.80 -1.30
N LEU A 143 -17.04 12.06 -1.39
CA LEU A 143 -17.39 10.98 -0.46
C LEU A 143 -16.54 9.71 -0.59
N GLY A 144 -15.63 9.64 -1.57
CA GLY A 144 -14.83 8.43 -1.86
C GLY A 144 -13.31 8.59 -1.94
N ARG A 145 -12.75 9.79 -1.74
CA ARG A 145 -11.30 10.03 -1.93
C ARG A 145 -10.36 9.69 -0.76
N PRO A 146 -10.75 8.86 0.23
CA PRO A 146 -9.76 8.08 0.96
C PRO A 146 -9.82 6.58 0.65
N PHE A 147 -10.82 6.07 -0.07
CA PHE A 147 -11.03 4.62 -0.18
C PHE A 147 -10.55 3.97 -1.49
N LEU A 148 -10.44 4.71 -2.60
CA LEU A 148 -10.18 4.11 -3.92
C LEU A 148 -9.00 4.68 -4.72
N GLU A 149 -8.43 5.81 -4.33
CA GLU A 149 -7.26 6.40 -5.01
C GLU A 149 -6.00 6.32 -4.13
N ILE A 150 -5.40 5.13 -4.13
CA ILE A 150 -3.94 4.92 -4.05
C ILE A 150 -3.57 3.93 -5.16
#